data_AF-A0AAU2RTH6-F1
#
_entry.id   AF-A0AAU2RTH6-F1
#
_cell.length_a   1.000
_cell.length_b   1.000
_cell.length_c   1.000
_cell.angle_alpha   90.00
_cell.angle_beta   90.00
_cell.angle_gamma   90.00
#
_symmetry.space_group_name_H-M   'P 1'
#
loop_
_entity.id
_entity.type
_entity.pdbx_description
1 polymer ?
#
loop_
_entity_poly.entity_id
_entity_poly.type
_entity_poly.pdbx_seq_one_letter_code
_entity_poly.pdbx_strand_id
1 'polypeptide(L)'
;MVLWQRLRGYRDVQVGNKKVQQQFYDETEKASAHLGLVFARFLIGTAQLELQVAGVPVEPWDPFLCAHPSVRRLPVESLPFDGHVVTVQPFVLPGLQRLSPQEAALAGGPRGWLRQQGFYVYRRNRLILSGSWLGLRGMPREERYNLARVVVDIPAETDAQWQVDVRKATVVPPVALRGHLRRIAQMVRTSAADTVRTRGQIAARQHGGNLAFAWNVRRDNGKISCRINRKHPLVKGVLEDGGSEPARVKALLRLLEETVPVPALRVLHETDTADDPEPFGGAGEADQQAVEVAQQMFNVLVSQGRSPEEARRVIRTTQPFDQLRGFWTI
;
A
#
# COMPACT_ATOMS: atom_id res chain seq x y z
N MET A 1 -2.00 22.23 36.17
CA MET A 1 -2.83 22.86 35.13
C MET A 1 -1.95 23.74 34.25
N VAL A 2 -1.95 23.53 32.94
CA VAL A 2 -1.23 24.39 31.98
C VAL A 2 -2.29 25.20 31.23
N LEU A 3 -2.25 26.53 31.35
CA LEU A 3 -3.15 27.43 30.63
C LEU A 3 -2.38 28.10 29.49
N TRP A 4 -2.77 27.80 28.25
CA TRP A 4 -2.23 28.50 27.09
C TRP A 4 -3.04 29.78 26.82
N GLN A 5 -2.37 30.91 26.92
CA GLN A 5 -2.94 32.23 26.65
C GLN A 5 -2.28 32.87 25.42
N ARG A 6 -2.98 33.81 24.79
CA ARG A 6 -2.47 34.61 23.65
C ARG A 6 -2.01 33.76 22.47
N LEU A 7 -2.75 32.70 22.16
CA LEU A 7 -2.51 31.81 21.01
C LEU A 7 -2.41 32.62 19.72
N ARG A 8 -1.38 32.34 18.90
CA ARG A 8 -1.24 32.98 17.59
C ARG A 8 -2.46 32.66 16.74
N GLY A 9 -3.01 33.67 16.07
CA GLY A 9 -4.24 33.54 15.26
C GLY A 9 -5.54 33.76 16.05
N TYR A 10 -5.50 33.82 17.38
CA TYR A 10 -6.70 33.97 18.23
C TYR A 10 -6.66 35.19 19.18
N ARG A 11 -5.78 36.16 18.95
CA ARG A 11 -5.58 37.31 19.86
C ARG A 11 -6.66 38.39 19.74
N ASP A 12 -7.12 38.68 18.53
CA ASP A 12 -8.01 39.82 18.23
C ASP A 12 -9.35 39.34 17.64
N VAL A 13 -9.84 38.19 18.11
CA VAL A 13 -11.06 37.55 17.58
C VAL A 13 -12.29 38.12 18.28
N GLN A 14 -13.30 38.53 17.49
CA GLN A 14 -14.60 38.90 18.03
C GLN A 14 -15.35 37.69 18.59
N VAL A 15 -15.83 37.81 19.82
CA VAL A 15 -16.71 36.83 20.47
C VAL A 15 -17.98 36.70 19.63
N GLY A 16 -18.33 35.46 19.21
CA GLY A 16 -19.51 35.18 18.38
C GLY A 16 -19.21 34.83 16.91
N ASN A 17 -17.96 34.94 16.45
CA ASN A 17 -17.58 34.47 15.13
C ASN A 17 -17.56 32.93 15.07
N LYS A 18 -18.65 32.32 14.58
CA LYS A 18 -18.80 30.86 14.47
C LYS A 18 -17.69 30.17 13.68
N LYS A 19 -17.15 30.80 12.64
CA LYS A 19 -16.09 30.21 11.80
C LYS A 19 -14.78 30.10 12.57
N VAL A 20 -14.41 31.14 13.31
CA VAL A 20 -13.18 31.13 14.12
C VAL A 20 -13.33 30.18 15.32
N GLN A 21 -14.52 30.11 15.91
CA GLN A 21 -14.83 29.15 16.96
C GLN A 21 -14.68 27.70 16.47
N GLN A 22 -15.25 27.37 15.29
CA GLN A 22 -15.09 26.03 14.70
C GLN A 22 -13.61 25.70 14.48
N GLN A 23 -12.85 26.63 13.89
CA GLN A 23 -11.43 26.44 13.66
C GLN A 23 -10.64 26.22 14.96
N PHE A 24 -10.99 26.93 16.05
CA PHE A 24 -10.38 26.70 17.36
C PHE A 24 -10.62 25.28 17.87
N TYR A 25 -11.84 24.76 17.74
CA TYR A 25 -12.15 23.39 18.14
C TYR A 25 -11.44 22.36 17.27
N ASP A 26 -11.37 22.57 15.95
CA ASP A 26 -10.61 21.68 15.05
C ASP A 26 -9.11 21.62 15.43
N GLU A 27 -8.49 22.75 15.80
CA GLU A 27 -7.11 22.77 16.29
C GLU A 27 -6.96 22.10 17.67
N THR A 28 -7.97 22.21 18.53
CA THR A 28 -8.02 21.54 19.84
C THR A 28 -8.06 20.02 19.67
N GLU A 29 -8.87 19.51 18.74
CA GLU A 29 -8.93 18.09 18.39
C GLU A 29 -7.60 17.58 17.84
N LYS A 30 -6.97 18.33 16.92
CA LYS A 30 -5.64 17.98 16.39
C LYS A 30 -4.58 17.93 17.49
N ALA A 31 -4.60 18.89 18.41
CA ALA A 31 -3.69 18.91 19.55
C ALA A 31 -3.91 17.69 20.45
N SER A 32 -5.16 17.37 20.78
CA SER A 32 -5.52 16.18 21.55
C SER A 32 -5.01 14.89 20.89
N ALA A 33 -5.31 14.69 19.60
CA ALA A 33 -4.86 13.51 18.85
C ALA A 33 -3.32 13.42 18.76
N HIS A 34 -2.62 14.55 18.61
CA HIS A 34 -1.17 14.58 18.61
C HIS A 34 -0.58 14.20 19.97
N LEU A 35 -1.16 14.70 21.07
CA LEU A 35 -0.75 14.34 22.42
C LEU A 35 -1.01 12.86 22.72
N GLY A 36 -2.15 12.33 22.30
CA GLY A 36 -2.51 10.92 22.42
C GLY A 36 -1.52 9.98 21.73
N LEU A 37 -0.96 10.40 20.59
CA LEU A 37 0.12 9.69 19.89
C LEU A 37 1.47 9.84 20.61
N VAL A 38 1.86 11.07 20.94
CA VAL A 38 3.21 11.37 21.44
C VAL A 38 3.45 10.79 22.83
N PHE A 39 2.41 10.81 23.66
CA PHE A 39 2.45 10.37 25.04
C PHE A 39 1.73 9.04 25.28
N ALA A 40 1.33 8.32 24.21
CA ALA A 40 0.59 7.05 24.30
C ALA A 40 1.12 6.09 25.37
N ARG A 41 2.45 5.90 25.43
CA ARG A 41 3.10 4.99 26.39
C ARG A 41 2.99 5.45 27.85
N PHE A 42 2.85 6.75 28.11
CA PHE A 42 2.62 7.30 29.45
C PHE A 42 1.15 7.22 29.88
N LEU A 43 0.24 7.25 28.91
CA LEU A 43 -1.20 7.17 29.14
C LEU A 43 -1.68 5.72 29.40
N ILE A 44 -0.94 4.72 28.88
CA ILE A 44 -1.25 3.29 29.06
C ILE A 44 -0.42 2.64 30.19
N GLY A 45 0.76 3.19 30.50
CA GLY A 45 1.74 2.58 31.40
C GLY A 45 1.35 2.55 32.88
N THR A 46 2.19 1.92 33.69
CA THR A 46 1.99 1.72 35.14
C THR A 46 2.04 3.02 35.97
N ALA A 47 2.66 4.08 35.44
CA ALA A 47 2.63 5.43 36.01
C ALA A 47 1.72 6.30 35.14
N GLN A 48 0.41 6.03 35.22
CA GLN A 48 -0.60 6.58 34.33
C GLN A 48 -0.66 8.10 34.47
N LEU A 49 -0.20 8.80 33.43
CA LEU A 49 -0.34 10.25 33.33
C LEU A 49 -1.78 10.55 32.88
N GLU A 50 -2.52 11.34 33.65
CA GLU A 50 -3.79 11.88 33.19
C GLU A 50 -3.56 13.18 32.40
N LEU A 51 -3.94 13.17 31.13
CA LEU A 51 -3.85 14.33 30.26
C LEU A 51 -5.25 14.71 29.78
N GLN A 52 -5.59 15.99 29.88
CA GLN A 52 -6.86 16.53 29.40
C GLN A 52 -6.59 17.76 28.54
N VAL A 53 -7.38 17.92 27.47
CA VAL A 53 -7.41 19.11 26.62
C VAL A 53 -8.82 19.68 26.67
N ALA A 54 -8.94 20.94 27.12
CA ALA A 54 -10.24 21.59 27.33
C ALA A 54 -11.21 20.76 28.21
N GLY A 55 -10.67 20.05 29.22
CA GLY A 55 -11.44 19.20 30.13
C GLY A 55 -11.80 17.82 29.56
N VAL A 56 -11.47 17.52 28.31
CA VAL A 56 -11.68 16.20 27.69
C VAL A 56 -10.42 15.34 27.85
N PRO A 57 -10.52 14.11 28.39
CA PRO A 57 -9.41 13.18 28.45
C PRO A 57 -8.79 12.90 27.08
N VAL A 58 -7.46 12.82 27.04
CA VAL A 58 -6.73 12.46 25.83
C VAL A 58 -6.57 10.95 25.76
N GLU A 59 -7.17 10.35 24.74
CA GLU A 59 -7.07 8.92 24.47
C GLU A 59 -5.69 8.55 23.90
N PRO A 60 -5.04 7.50 24.41
CA PRO A 60 -3.79 7.01 23.82
C PRO A 60 -4.03 6.42 22.43
N TRP A 61 -3.10 6.70 21.52
CA TRP A 61 -3.12 6.08 20.20
C TRP A 61 -1.90 5.20 19.98
N ASP A 62 -2.16 3.90 19.76
CA ASP A 62 -1.15 2.89 19.45
C ASP A 62 -1.07 2.63 17.92
N PRO A 63 -0.01 3.11 17.23
CA PRO A 63 0.15 2.89 15.79
C PRO A 63 0.59 1.47 15.42
N PHE A 64 0.85 0.60 16.41
CA PHE A 64 1.31 -0.78 16.22
C PHE A 64 0.20 -1.82 16.44
N LEU A 65 -0.98 -1.40 16.92
CA LEU A 65 -2.10 -2.27 17.28
C LEU A 65 -1.65 -3.42 18.21
N CYS A 66 -0.82 -3.14 19.22
CA CYS A 66 -0.18 -4.16 20.04
C CYS A 66 -1.17 -5.13 20.69
N ALA A 67 -2.39 -4.69 21.00
CA ALA A 67 -3.43 -5.56 21.57
C ALA A 67 -4.07 -6.52 20.53
N HIS A 68 -3.93 -6.26 19.23
CA HIS A 68 -4.61 -7.02 18.19
C HIS A 68 -3.91 -8.37 17.92
N PRO A 69 -4.62 -9.51 17.95
CA PRO A 69 -4.03 -10.85 17.92
C PRO A 69 -3.33 -11.19 16.60
N SER A 70 -3.70 -10.56 15.49
CA SER A 70 -3.05 -10.77 14.19
C SER A 70 -1.81 -9.90 13.94
N VAL A 71 -1.39 -9.07 14.89
CA VAL A 71 -0.13 -8.33 14.76
C VAL A 71 1.04 -9.29 14.90
N ARG A 72 1.95 -9.27 13.93
CA ARG A 72 3.19 -10.05 14.01
C ARG A 72 4.29 -9.17 14.58
N ARG A 73 4.77 -9.54 15.76
CA ARG A 73 5.96 -8.95 16.39
C ARG A 73 7.18 -9.73 15.91
N LEU A 74 8.14 -9.05 15.29
CA LEU A 74 9.39 -9.67 14.86
C LEU A 74 10.42 -9.62 15.99
N PRO A 75 11.55 -10.33 15.94
CA PRO A 75 12.54 -10.30 17.02
C PRO A 75 13.06 -8.89 17.31
N VAL A 76 13.24 -8.60 18.61
CA VAL A 76 13.90 -7.36 19.08
C VAL A 76 15.37 -7.44 18.73
N GLU A 77 15.92 -6.35 18.21
CA GLU A 77 17.36 -6.21 18.00
C GLU A 77 17.93 -5.11 18.90
N SER A 78 18.99 -5.44 19.65
CA SER A 78 19.75 -4.49 20.46
C SER A 78 21.01 -4.08 19.71
N LEU A 79 21.14 -2.80 19.39
CA LEU A 79 22.24 -2.23 18.63
C LEU A 79 23.14 -1.42 19.57
N PRO A 80 24.36 -1.90 19.88
CA PRO A 80 25.34 -1.13 20.64
C PRO A 80 25.74 0.13 19.87
N PHE A 81 25.73 1.26 20.54
CA PHE A 81 26.12 2.55 19.96
C PHE A 81 26.62 3.48 21.07
N ASP A 82 27.87 3.92 20.95
CA ASP A 82 28.49 4.93 21.82
C ASP A 82 28.38 4.59 23.33
N GLY A 83 28.64 3.33 23.69
CA GLY A 83 28.53 2.84 25.07
C GLY A 83 27.10 2.59 25.58
N HIS A 84 26.08 2.86 24.76
CA HIS A 84 24.67 2.63 25.07
C HIS A 84 24.04 1.63 24.10
N VAL A 85 22.77 1.27 24.33
CA VAL A 85 22.02 0.31 23.51
C VAL A 85 20.79 0.98 22.91
N VAL A 86 20.68 0.95 21.58
CA VAL A 86 19.46 1.31 20.86
C VAL A 86 18.67 0.04 20.60
N THR A 87 17.40 0.03 21.00
CA THR A 87 16.52 -1.13 20.82
C THR A 87 15.62 -0.92 19.61
N VAL A 88 15.56 -1.90 18.71
CA VAL A 88 14.74 -1.84 17.50
C VAL A 88 13.78 -3.01 17.49
N GLN A 89 12.49 -2.73 17.38
CA GLN A 89 11.44 -3.75 17.40
C GLN A 89 10.52 -3.59 16.17
N PRO A 90 10.58 -4.51 15.19
CA PRO A 90 9.72 -4.46 14.02
C PRO A 90 8.37 -5.12 14.26
N PHE A 91 7.35 -4.60 13.57
CA PHE A 91 5.97 -5.10 13.58
C PHE A 91 5.43 -5.15 12.15
N VAL A 92 4.64 -6.19 11.88
CA VAL A 92 3.80 -6.27 10.68
C VAL A 92 2.34 -6.25 11.12
N LEU A 93 1.64 -5.20 10.73
CA LEU A 93 0.22 -5.03 11.05
C LEU A 93 -0.66 -6.05 10.29
N PRO A 94 -1.88 -6.32 10.79
CA PRO A 94 -2.84 -7.13 10.06
C PRO A 94 -3.23 -6.44 8.75
N GLY A 95 -3.50 -7.22 7.70
CA GLY A 95 -4.12 -6.67 6.50
C GLY A 95 -5.52 -6.12 6.81
N LEU A 96 -5.97 -5.12 6.04
CA LEU A 96 -7.23 -4.38 6.25
C LEU A 96 -8.47 -5.25 6.46
N GLN A 97 -8.52 -6.45 5.89
CA GLN A 97 -9.62 -7.39 6.06
C GLN A 97 -9.73 -8.05 7.43
N ARG A 98 -8.65 -8.04 8.20
CA ARG A 98 -8.64 -8.54 9.58
C ARG A 98 -8.93 -7.41 10.57
N LEU A 99 -9.14 -6.21 10.07
CA LEU A 99 -9.46 -5.03 10.83
C LEU A 99 -10.92 -4.69 10.55
N SER A 100 -11.65 -4.34 11.61
CA SER A 100 -12.88 -3.58 11.46
C SER A 100 -12.60 -2.23 10.77
N PRO A 101 -13.62 -1.57 10.18
CA PRO A 101 -13.46 -0.24 9.61
C PRO A 101 -12.86 0.77 10.60
N GLN A 102 -13.23 0.66 11.89
CA GLN A 102 -12.72 1.53 12.95
C GLN A 102 -11.24 1.26 13.25
N GLU A 103 -10.84 0.00 13.40
CA GLU A 103 -9.42 -0.37 13.60
C GLU A 103 -8.56 0.02 12.40
N ALA A 104 -9.09 -0.12 11.18
CA ALA A 104 -8.40 0.29 9.96
C ALA A 104 -8.19 1.81 9.89
N ALA A 105 -9.19 2.60 10.30
CA ALA A 105 -9.08 4.04 10.40
C ALA A 105 -8.05 4.45 11.46
N LEU A 106 -8.10 3.84 12.66
CA LEU A 106 -7.16 4.09 13.74
C LEU A 106 -5.72 3.73 13.34
N ALA A 107 -5.49 2.58 12.72
CA ALA A 107 -4.15 2.15 12.29
C ALA A 107 -3.56 3.00 11.15
N GLY A 108 -4.43 3.54 10.29
CA GLY A 108 -4.06 4.50 9.25
C GLY A 108 -3.72 5.88 9.81
N GLY A 109 -4.34 6.27 10.92
CA GLY A 109 -4.12 7.56 11.58
C GLY A 109 -4.54 8.77 10.74
N PRO A 110 -4.39 9.99 11.28
CA PRO A 110 -4.89 11.22 10.66
C PRO A 110 -4.18 11.59 9.35
N ARG A 111 -3.02 10.98 9.06
CA ARG A 111 -2.22 11.21 7.85
C ARG A 111 -2.33 10.06 6.83
N GLY A 112 -3.15 9.06 7.10
CA GLY A 112 -3.34 7.88 6.26
C GLY A 112 -2.18 6.87 6.32
N TRP A 113 -2.49 5.64 5.90
CA TRP A 113 -1.60 4.47 5.96
C TRP A 113 -0.21 4.69 5.36
N LEU A 114 -0.15 5.33 4.19
CA LEU A 114 1.11 5.59 3.48
C LEU A 114 2.08 6.44 4.30
N ARG A 115 1.55 7.34 5.15
CA ARG A 115 2.37 8.20 5.99
C ARG A 115 2.72 7.62 7.35
N GLN A 116 2.13 6.50 7.73
CA GLN A 116 2.39 5.79 8.97
C GLN A 116 3.39 4.64 8.81
N GLN A 117 3.84 4.31 7.60
CA GLN A 117 4.85 3.28 7.42
C GLN A 117 6.22 3.68 7.98
N GLY A 118 6.98 2.67 8.41
CA GLY A 118 8.39 2.80 8.76
C GLY A 118 8.66 3.01 10.24
N PHE A 119 9.69 3.78 10.53
CA PHE A 119 10.25 3.97 11.86
C PHE A 119 9.45 4.95 12.71
N TYR A 120 9.33 4.58 13.98
CA TYR A 120 8.78 5.36 15.07
C TYR A 120 9.87 5.45 16.14
N VAL A 121 10.44 6.65 16.28
CA VAL A 121 11.58 6.85 17.18
C VAL A 121 11.06 7.36 18.52
N TYR A 122 11.36 6.64 19.59
CA TYR A 122 11.01 6.95 20.95
C TYR A 122 12.26 7.30 21.76
N ARG A 123 12.13 8.28 22.66
CA ARG A 123 13.15 8.65 23.62
C ARG A 123 12.51 8.72 25.01
N ARG A 124 12.94 7.87 25.94
CA ARG A 124 12.33 7.74 27.28
C ARG A 124 10.79 7.69 27.20
N ASN A 125 10.24 6.76 26.44
CA ASN A 125 8.80 6.57 26.21
C ASN A 125 8.04 7.69 25.46
N ARG A 126 8.66 8.83 25.18
CA ARG A 126 8.07 9.88 24.34
C ARG A 126 8.35 9.60 22.87
N LEU A 127 7.31 9.63 22.04
CA LEU A 127 7.51 9.58 20.59
C LEU A 127 8.14 10.88 20.10
N ILE A 128 9.25 10.75 19.38
CA ILE A 128 9.95 11.85 18.71
C ILE A 128 9.55 11.92 17.25
N LEU A 129 9.43 10.78 16.58
CA LEU A 129 9.11 10.73 15.15
C LEU A 129 8.04 9.68 14.88
N SER A 130 7.00 10.05 14.13
CA SER A 130 5.95 9.13 13.68
C SER A 130 6.04 8.85 12.18
N GLY A 131 6.29 7.59 11.80
CA GLY A 131 6.18 7.11 10.43
C GLY A 131 7.16 7.79 9.45
N SER A 132 8.39 7.25 9.37
CA SER A 132 9.39 7.68 8.40
C SER A 132 10.40 6.57 8.08
N TRP A 133 10.95 6.57 6.87
CA TRP A 133 12.08 5.71 6.52
C TRP A 133 13.45 6.38 6.77
N LEU A 134 13.47 7.47 7.54
CA LEU A 134 14.67 8.16 8.02
C LEU A 134 15.62 8.66 6.89
N GLY A 135 15.09 8.88 5.69
CA GLY A 135 15.87 9.25 4.51
C GLY A 135 16.86 8.17 4.05
N LEU A 136 16.69 6.91 4.49
CA LEU A 136 17.55 5.81 4.05
C LEU A 136 17.34 5.54 2.55
N ARG A 137 18.43 5.53 1.79
CA ARG A 137 18.42 5.21 0.35
C ARG A 137 17.65 3.91 0.05
N GLY A 138 16.80 3.94 -0.97
CA GLY A 138 16.00 2.79 -1.41
C GLY A 138 14.79 2.47 -0.53
N MET A 139 14.35 3.42 0.30
CA MET A 139 13.17 3.28 1.15
C MET A 139 12.05 4.28 0.78
N PRO A 140 11.52 4.24 -0.45
CA PRO A 140 10.35 5.03 -0.81
C PRO A 140 9.11 4.56 -0.03
N ARG A 141 8.12 5.45 0.02
CA ARG A 141 6.82 5.16 0.62
C ARG A 141 5.93 4.55 -0.44
N GLU A 142 5.50 3.30 -0.24
CA GLU A 142 4.65 2.59 -1.20
C GLU A 142 3.54 1.80 -0.48
N GLU A 143 2.40 1.59 -1.14
CA GLU A 143 1.23 0.97 -0.51
C GLU A 143 1.47 -0.48 -0.05
N ARG A 144 2.28 -1.24 -0.80
CA ARG A 144 2.66 -2.61 -0.46
C ARG A 144 3.39 -2.73 0.90
N TYR A 145 3.88 -1.61 1.45
CA TYR A 145 4.55 -1.55 2.74
C TYR A 145 3.72 -0.87 3.84
N ASN A 146 2.45 -0.57 3.59
CA ASN A 146 1.56 0.11 4.55
C ASN A 146 1.46 -0.60 5.90
N LEU A 147 1.71 -1.91 5.96
CA LEU A 147 1.63 -2.71 7.18
C LEU A 147 2.95 -2.70 7.99
N ALA A 148 4.04 -2.15 7.45
CA ALA A 148 5.33 -2.15 8.12
C ALA A 148 5.40 -1.03 9.17
N ARG A 149 5.75 -1.39 10.40
CA ARG A 149 6.01 -0.47 11.51
C ARG A 149 7.29 -0.91 12.23
N VAL A 150 8.12 0.03 12.65
CA VAL A 150 9.35 -0.28 13.40
C VAL A 150 9.50 0.69 14.56
N VAL A 151 9.53 0.18 15.78
CA VAL A 151 9.89 0.95 16.97
C VAL A 151 11.40 1.06 17.04
N VAL A 152 11.90 2.25 17.37
CA VAL A 152 13.30 2.49 17.74
C VAL A 152 13.31 3.24 19.06
N ASP A 153 13.77 2.59 20.11
CA ASP A 153 13.97 3.20 21.42
C ASP A 153 15.42 3.65 21.55
N ILE A 154 15.62 4.97 21.66
CA ILE A 154 16.93 5.60 21.80
C ILE A 154 17.19 6.03 23.25
N PRO A 155 18.39 5.76 23.79
CA PRO A 155 18.86 6.34 25.05
C PRO A 155 18.94 7.86 24.96
N ALA A 156 18.68 8.56 26.07
CA ALA A 156 18.71 10.03 26.07
C ALA A 156 20.12 10.59 25.87
N GLU A 157 21.12 9.81 26.23
CA GLU A 157 22.55 10.11 26.12
C GLU A 157 23.01 10.17 24.66
N THR A 158 22.25 9.53 23.76
CA THR A 158 22.55 9.49 22.32
C THR A 158 21.80 10.56 21.51
N ASP A 159 20.99 11.42 22.14
CA ASP A 159 20.08 12.34 21.46
C ASP A 159 20.77 13.29 20.47
N ALA A 160 21.95 13.80 20.83
CA ALA A 160 22.73 14.72 19.99
C ALA A 160 23.16 14.05 18.67
N GLN A 161 23.52 12.77 18.72
CA GLN A 161 23.98 11.98 17.59
C GLN A 161 22.83 11.67 16.60
N TRP A 162 21.59 11.61 17.10
CA TRP A 162 20.38 11.40 16.28
C TRP A 162 19.83 12.68 15.63
N GLN A 163 20.48 13.83 15.85
CA GLN A 163 20.14 15.15 15.29
C GLN A 163 18.63 15.43 15.33
N VAL A 164 18.03 15.22 16.50
CA VAL A 164 16.60 15.47 16.68
C VAL A 164 16.34 16.97 16.52
N ASP A 165 15.58 17.35 15.50
CA ASP A 165 15.21 18.75 15.26
C ASP A 165 14.46 19.31 16.49
N VAL A 166 14.61 20.61 16.77
CA VAL A 166 13.93 21.32 17.88
C VAL A 166 12.40 21.19 17.78
N ARG A 167 11.87 21.11 16.55
CA ARG A 167 10.45 20.84 16.24
C ARG A 167 10.07 19.38 16.43
N LYS A 168 11.03 18.49 16.67
CA LYS A 168 10.87 17.04 16.81
C LYS A 168 10.08 16.46 15.63
N ALA A 169 10.38 16.97 14.44
CA ALA A 169 9.70 16.60 13.20
C ALA A 169 10.56 15.70 12.31
N THR A 170 11.86 15.68 12.56
CA THR A 170 12.87 14.95 11.79
C THR A 170 13.93 14.39 12.73
N VAL A 171 14.42 13.21 12.37
CA VAL A 171 15.49 12.49 13.08
C VAL A 171 16.42 11.93 12.02
N VAL A 172 17.72 12.13 12.19
CA VAL A 172 18.74 11.61 11.27
C VAL A 172 19.53 10.54 12.01
N PRO A 173 19.44 9.25 11.61
CA PRO A 173 20.13 8.18 12.30
C PRO A 173 21.66 8.34 12.16
N PRO A 174 22.43 8.07 13.25
CA PRO A 174 23.88 8.03 13.21
C PRO A 174 24.40 7.10 12.12
N VAL A 175 25.50 7.47 11.46
CA VAL A 175 26.06 6.73 10.33
C VAL A 175 26.28 5.25 10.66
N ALA A 176 26.81 4.97 11.85
CA ALA A 176 27.06 3.62 12.34
C ALA A 176 25.80 2.73 12.37
N LEU A 177 24.63 3.31 12.63
CA LEU A 177 23.37 2.57 12.74
C LEU A 177 22.61 2.43 11.41
N ARG A 178 22.95 3.22 10.38
CA ARG A 178 22.22 3.23 9.11
C ARG A 178 22.18 1.87 8.41
N GLY A 179 23.27 1.10 8.48
CA GLY A 179 23.34 -0.23 7.89
C GLY A 179 22.35 -1.21 8.55
N HIS A 180 22.35 -1.24 9.89
CA HIS A 180 21.44 -2.08 10.67
C HIS A 180 19.98 -1.69 10.44
N LEU A 181 19.66 -0.39 10.56
CA LEU A 181 18.31 0.11 10.33
C LEU A 181 17.84 -0.18 8.90
N ARG A 182 18.69 -0.03 7.89
CA ARG A 182 18.33 -0.38 6.50
C ARG A 182 18.00 -1.86 6.35
N ARG A 183 18.80 -2.77 6.92
CA ARG A 183 18.54 -4.22 6.89
C ARG A 183 17.20 -4.54 7.55
N ILE A 184 16.95 -3.98 8.74
CA ILE A 184 15.70 -4.19 9.47
C ILE A 184 14.51 -3.66 8.67
N ALA A 185 14.63 -2.46 8.07
CA ALA A 185 13.61 -1.87 7.21
C ALA A 185 13.27 -2.74 6.00
N GLN A 186 14.28 -3.29 5.33
CA GLN A 186 14.07 -4.21 4.20
C GLN A 186 13.32 -5.47 4.64
N MET A 187 13.77 -6.08 5.73
CA MET A 187 13.17 -7.29 6.26
C MET A 187 11.69 -7.10 6.63
N VAL A 188 11.34 -6.02 7.33
CA VAL A 188 9.94 -5.73 7.68
C VAL A 188 9.11 -5.35 6.45
N ARG A 189 9.69 -4.65 5.47
CA ARG A 189 9.03 -4.31 4.19
C ARG A 189 8.68 -5.57 3.40
N THR A 190 9.62 -6.51 3.27
CA THR A 190 9.39 -7.80 2.63
C THR A 190 8.28 -8.56 3.36
N SER A 191 8.35 -8.64 4.70
CA SER A 191 7.32 -9.32 5.50
C SER A 191 5.93 -8.68 5.38
N ALA A 192 5.86 -7.35 5.30
CA ALA A 192 4.62 -6.61 5.07
C ALA A 192 4.07 -6.88 3.66
N ALA A 193 4.90 -6.78 2.63
CA ALA A 193 4.51 -7.04 1.25
C ALA A 193 4.04 -8.49 1.06
N ASP A 194 4.71 -9.46 1.69
CA ASP A 194 4.30 -10.87 1.70
C ASP A 194 2.95 -11.07 2.37
N THR A 195 2.63 -10.31 3.43
CA THR A 195 1.31 -10.37 4.06
C THR A 195 0.21 -9.92 3.10
N VAL A 196 0.49 -8.93 2.24
CA VAL A 196 -0.44 -8.48 1.20
C VAL A 196 -0.49 -9.49 0.03
N ARG A 197 0.65 -10.01 -0.41
CA ARG A 197 0.79 -10.96 -1.54
C ARG A 197 0.23 -12.34 -1.25
N THR A 198 0.57 -12.94 -0.10
CA THR A 198 0.06 -14.25 0.34
C THR A 198 -1.45 -14.22 0.39
N ARG A 199 -2.06 -13.08 0.71
CA ARG A 199 -3.52 -12.91 0.64
C ARG A 199 -4.06 -12.85 -0.79
N GLY A 200 -3.38 -12.21 -1.73
CA GLY A 200 -3.70 -12.33 -3.15
C GLY A 200 -3.76 -13.79 -3.61
N GLN A 201 -2.97 -14.66 -2.99
CA GLN A 201 -2.98 -16.11 -3.21
C GLN A 201 -3.97 -16.90 -2.30
N ILE A 202 -4.28 -16.47 -1.07
CA ILE A 202 -5.20 -17.14 -0.14
C ILE A 202 -6.66 -16.79 -0.40
N ALA A 203 -6.99 -15.52 -0.73
CA ALA A 203 -8.33 -15.15 -1.21
C ALA A 203 -8.67 -15.94 -2.48
N ALA A 204 -7.64 -16.22 -3.27
CA ALA A 204 -7.65 -17.22 -4.31
C ALA A 204 -7.99 -18.62 -3.71
N ARG A 205 -7.15 -19.18 -2.83
CA ARG A 205 -7.32 -20.56 -2.31
C ARG A 205 -8.59 -20.85 -1.52
N GLN A 206 -9.19 -19.88 -0.81
CA GLN A 206 -10.37 -20.09 0.03
C GLN A 206 -11.67 -20.29 -0.77
N HIS A 207 -11.64 -20.09 -2.09
CA HIS A 207 -12.80 -20.24 -2.98
C HIS A 207 -12.80 -21.54 -3.83
N GLY A 208 -12.08 -22.59 -3.44
CA GLY A 208 -12.36 -23.94 -3.98
C GLY A 208 -11.18 -24.88 -4.07
N GLY A 209 -11.41 -26.15 -3.71
CA GLY A 209 -10.48 -27.22 -4.05
C GLY A 209 -10.25 -27.28 -5.56
N ASN A 210 -8.99 -27.38 -5.98
CA ASN A 210 -8.47 -27.62 -7.33
C ASN A 210 -9.08 -26.89 -8.55
N LEU A 211 -10.08 -26.02 -8.37
CA LEU A 211 -10.59 -25.10 -9.38
C LEU A 211 -9.58 -23.96 -9.51
N ALA A 212 -8.67 -24.16 -10.46
CA ALA A 212 -7.60 -23.24 -10.78
C ALA A 212 -8.17 -21.85 -11.11
N PHE A 213 -7.55 -20.76 -10.61
CA PHE A 213 -7.98 -19.38 -10.88
C PHE A 213 -8.13 -19.09 -12.36
N ALA A 214 -9.03 -18.17 -12.72
CA ALA A 214 -9.19 -17.70 -14.10
C ALA A 214 -7.95 -16.95 -14.61
N TRP A 215 -7.13 -16.38 -13.70
CA TRP A 215 -5.95 -15.57 -14.02
C TRP A 215 -4.68 -16.12 -13.35
N ASN A 216 -3.59 -16.13 -14.11
CA ASN A 216 -2.22 -16.32 -13.66
C ASN A 216 -1.51 -14.95 -13.67
N VAL A 217 -1.21 -14.42 -12.49
CA VAL A 217 -0.47 -13.15 -12.35
C VAL A 217 0.96 -13.45 -11.90
N ARG A 218 1.94 -12.99 -12.67
CA ARG A 218 3.38 -13.16 -12.38
C ARG A 218 4.13 -11.87 -12.65
N ARG A 219 5.28 -11.70 -12.00
CA ARG A 219 6.26 -10.66 -12.33
C ARG A 219 7.56 -11.36 -12.68
N ASP A 220 7.93 -11.32 -13.95
CA ASP A 220 9.13 -11.94 -14.49
C ASP A 220 9.98 -10.84 -15.14
N ASN A 221 11.28 -10.79 -14.84
CA ASN A 221 12.22 -9.78 -15.36
C ASN A 221 11.73 -8.32 -15.23
N GLY A 222 11.04 -7.99 -14.14
CA GLY A 222 10.53 -6.63 -13.88
C GLY A 222 9.26 -6.25 -14.64
N LYS A 223 8.68 -7.15 -15.46
CA LYS A 223 7.40 -6.93 -16.14
C LYS A 223 6.28 -7.73 -15.50
N ILE A 224 5.12 -7.12 -15.32
CA ILE A 224 3.92 -7.81 -14.84
C ILE A 224 3.28 -8.53 -16.02
N SER A 225 2.94 -9.80 -15.83
CA SER A 225 2.11 -10.56 -16.77
C SER A 225 0.83 -11.01 -16.08
N CYS A 226 -0.30 -10.73 -16.70
CA CYS A 226 -1.62 -11.20 -16.31
C CYS A 226 -2.20 -12.03 -17.45
N ARG A 227 -2.25 -13.35 -17.29
CA ARG A 227 -2.68 -14.26 -18.36
C ARG A 227 -3.84 -15.12 -17.90
N ILE A 228 -4.82 -15.35 -18.79
CA ILE A 228 -5.91 -16.28 -18.53
C ILE A 228 -5.32 -17.68 -18.32
N ASN A 229 -5.77 -18.37 -17.28
CA ASN A 229 -5.34 -19.71 -16.97
C ASN A 229 -6.01 -20.73 -17.91
N ARG A 230 -5.25 -21.20 -18.90
CA ARG A 230 -5.72 -22.19 -19.88
C ARG A 230 -6.09 -23.54 -19.25
N LYS A 231 -5.64 -23.84 -18.03
CA LYS A 231 -6.01 -25.05 -17.28
C LYS A 231 -7.34 -24.92 -16.53
N HIS A 232 -7.94 -23.73 -16.47
CA HIS A 232 -9.24 -23.54 -15.82
C HIS A 232 -10.32 -24.36 -16.56
N PRO A 233 -11.19 -25.14 -15.87
CA PRO A 233 -12.19 -26.00 -16.52
C PRO A 233 -13.05 -25.30 -17.57
N LEU A 234 -13.60 -24.11 -17.27
CA LEU A 234 -14.35 -23.30 -18.24
C LEU A 234 -13.52 -22.82 -19.45
N VAL A 235 -12.22 -22.53 -19.27
CA VAL A 235 -11.36 -22.12 -20.39
C VAL A 235 -11.05 -23.33 -21.27
N LYS A 236 -10.68 -24.46 -20.65
CA LYS A 236 -10.42 -25.73 -21.33
C LYS A 236 -11.65 -26.18 -22.12
N GLY A 237 -12.83 -26.14 -21.51
CA GLY A 237 -14.10 -26.52 -22.16
C GLY A 237 -14.55 -25.60 -23.29
N VAL A 238 -14.05 -24.37 -23.39
CA VAL A 238 -14.28 -23.49 -24.57
C VAL A 238 -13.25 -23.76 -25.67
N LEU A 239 -12.01 -24.10 -25.30
CA LEU A 239 -10.91 -24.30 -26.24
C LEU A 239 -10.90 -25.69 -26.89
N GLU A 240 -11.26 -26.74 -26.16
CA GLU A 240 -11.11 -28.14 -26.61
C GLU A 240 -12.37 -28.72 -27.26
N ASP A 241 -13.57 -28.37 -26.79
CA ASP A 241 -14.81 -29.02 -27.23
C ASP A 241 -15.37 -28.49 -28.56
N GLY A 242 -14.64 -27.65 -29.30
CA GLY A 242 -15.11 -27.06 -30.57
C GLY A 242 -16.43 -26.28 -30.45
N GLY A 243 -16.85 -25.95 -29.23
CA GLY A 243 -18.21 -25.55 -28.92
C GLY A 243 -18.34 -24.07 -28.67
N SER A 244 -18.73 -23.35 -29.72
CA SER A 244 -19.32 -22.01 -29.70
C SER A 244 -20.67 -21.96 -28.97
N GLU A 245 -20.83 -22.70 -27.86
CA GLU A 245 -22.04 -22.69 -27.05
C GLU A 245 -22.14 -21.30 -26.38
N PRO A 246 -23.12 -20.46 -26.77
CA PRO A 246 -23.14 -19.07 -26.33
C PRO A 246 -23.24 -18.93 -24.80
N ALA A 247 -23.89 -19.88 -24.12
CA ALA A 247 -23.99 -19.91 -22.66
C ALA A 247 -22.62 -20.08 -21.99
N ARG A 248 -21.78 -20.97 -22.51
CA ARG A 248 -20.45 -21.26 -21.97
C ARG A 248 -19.49 -20.09 -22.17
N VAL A 249 -19.52 -19.47 -23.35
CA VAL A 249 -18.73 -18.25 -23.64
C VAL A 249 -19.18 -17.10 -22.74
N LYS A 250 -20.49 -16.87 -22.59
CA LYS A 250 -21.02 -15.85 -21.66
C LYS A 250 -20.58 -16.10 -20.22
N ALA A 251 -20.61 -17.36 -19.76
CA ALA A 251 -20.13 -17.71 -18.43
C ALA A 251 -18.63 -17.43 -18.24
N LEU A 252 -17.80 -17.76 -19.25
CA LEU A 252 -16.37 -17.44 -19.23
C LEU A 252 -16.14 -15.93 -19.18
N LEU A 253 -16.82 -15.14 -20.03
CA LEU A 253 -16.70 -13.68 -20.04
C LEU A 253 -17.08 -13.10 -18.67
N ARG A 254 -18.22 -13.52 -18.11
CA ARG A 254 -18.67 -13.05 -16.79
C ARG A 254 -17.67 -13.39 -15.69
N LEU A 255 -17.09 -14.59 -15.72
CA LEU A 255 -16.03 -14.96 -14.78
C LEU A 255 -14.82 -14.04 -14.91
N LEU A 256 -14.35 -13.76 -16.13
CA LEU A 256 -13.19 -12.91 -16.35
C LEU A 256 -13.44 -11.45 -15.90
N GLU A 257 -14.63 -10.92 -16.18
CA GLU A 257 -15.07 -9.58 -15.76
C GLU A 257 -15.09 -9.43 -14.22
N GLU A 258 -15.67 -10.41 -13.51
CA GLU A 258 -15.85 -10.36 -12.06
C GLU A 258 -14.56 -10.68 -11.27
N THR A 259 -13.57 -11.33 -11.91
CA THR A 259 -12.38 -11.85 -11.23
C THR A 259 -11.06 -11.20 -11.64
N VAL A 260 -11.12 -10.03 -12.28
CA VAL A 260 -9.91 -9.26 -12.61
C VAL A 260 -9.08 -9.08 -11.33
N PRO A 261 -7.80 -9.51 -11.29
CA PRO A 261 -7.03 -9.63 -10.05
C PRO A 261 -6.43 -8.28 -9.61
N VAL A 262 -7.25 -7.23 -9.51
CA VAL A 262 -6.85 -5.85 -9.18
C VAL A 262 -5.99 -5.77 -7.92
N PRO A 263 -6.33 -6.44 -6.79
CA PRO A 263 -5.49 -6.40 -5.60
C PRO A 263 -4.09 -6.99 -5.83
N ALA A 264 -3.97 -8.05 -6.62
CA ALA A 264 -2.67 -8.65 -6.93
C ALA A 264 -1.84 -7.74 -7.86
N LEU A 265 -2.48 -7.10 -8.83
CA LEU A 265 -1.82 -6.13 -9.71
C LEU A 265 -1.29 -4.92 -8.92
N ARG A 266 -2.07 -4.36 -7.99
CA ARG A 266 -1.62 -3.25 -7.12
C ARG A 266 -0.40 -3.61 -6.26
N VAL A 267 -0.30 -4.85 -5.81
CA VAL A 267 0.85 -5.32 -5.01
C VAL A 267 2.10 -5.47 -5.85
N LEU A 268 1.94 -5.91 -7.09
CA LEU A 268 3.05 -6.19 -8.00
C LEU A 268 3.55 -4.95 -8.73
N HIS A 269 2.72 -3.91 -8.86
CA HIS A 269 3.07 -2.64 -9.50
C HIS A 269 4.14 -1.87 -8.71
N GLU A 270 5.11 -1.32 -9.44
CA GLU A 270 6.19 -0.49 -8.92
C GLU A 270 6.09 0.93 -9.50
N THR A 271 5.79 1.90 -8.65
CA THR A 271 5.45 3.29 -9.04
C THR A 271 6.54 4.03 -9.83
N ASP A 272 7.80 3.56 -9.75
CA ASP A 272 8.95 4.21 -10.38
C ASP A 272 9.46 3.44 -11.62
N THR A 273 8.71 2.45 -12.12
CA THR A 273 9.07 1.67 -13.32
C THR A 273 7.92 1.63 -14.31
N ALA A 274 8.23 1.73 -15.61
CA ALA A 274 7.28 1.36 -16.66
C ALA A 274 7.14 -0.17 -16.70
N ASP A 275 6.33 -0.71 -15.80
CA ASP A 275 6.07 -2.14 -15.66
C ASP A 275 4.68 -2.56 -16.15
N ASP A 276 3.91 -1.61 -16.67
CA ASP A 276 2.60 -1.83 -17.27
C ASP A 276 2.73 -2.76 -18.50
N PRO A 277 1.92 -3.81 -18.58
CA PRO A 277 1.91 -4.69 -19.74
C PRO A 277 1.31 -3.94 -20.93
N GLU A 278 2.11 -3.73 -21.97
CA GLU A 278 1.64 -3.21 -23.24
C GLU A 278 0.96 -4.32 -24.07
N PRO A 279 -0.26 -4.10 -24.59
CA PRO A 279 -0.92 -5.07 -25.47
C PRO A 279 -0.03 -5.43 -26.67
N PHE A 280 0.12 -6.73 -26.93
CA PHE A 280 0.95 -7.26 -28.02
C PHE A 280 2.40 -6.74 -28.03
N GLY A 281 2.94 -6.32 -26.88
CA GLY A 281 4.32 -5.84 -26.77
C GLY A 281 4.53 -4.37 -27.12
N GLY A 282 3.46 -3.59 -27.30
CA GLY A 282 3.51 -2.15 -27.54
C GLY A 282 3.62 -1.79 -29.01
N ALA A 283 4.01 -0.54 -29.30
CA ALA A 283 4.14 -0.04 -30.67
C ALA A 283 5.31 -0.72 -31.39
N GLY A 284 5.05 -1.35 -32.53
CA GLY A 284 6.07 -2.11 -33.25
C GLY A 284 5.52 -3.01 -34.36
N GLU A 285 6.34 -3.94 -34.83
CA GLU A 285 5.90 -4.99 -35.76
C GLU A 285 4.95 -5.96 -35.05
N ALA A 286 3.84 -6.29 -35.70
CA ALA A 286 2.87 -7.22 -35.14
C ALA A 286 3.46 -8.62 -35.03
N ASP A 287 3.35 -9.21 -33.84
CA ASP A 287 3.66 -10.63 -33.67
C ASP A 287 2.55 -11.53 -34.26
N GLN A 288 2.84 -12.81 -34.37
CA GLN A 288 1.91 -13.80 -34.93
C GLN A 288 0.56 -13.83 -34.18
N GLN A 289 0.56 -13.61 -32.87
CA GLN A 289 -0.66 -13.61 -32.06
C GLN A 289 -1.54 -12.39 -32.38
N ALA A 290 -0.93 -11.23 -32.55
CA ALA A 290 -1.62 -10.01 -32.97
C ALA A 290 -2.25 -10.17 -34.36
N VAL A 291 -1.51 -10.76 -35.31
CA VAL A 291 -2.01 -11.04 -36.66
C VAL A 291 -3.20 -11.99 -36.63
N GLU A 292 -3.13 -13.08 -35.85
CA GLU A 292 -4.22 -14.04 -35.70
C GLU A 292 -5.50 -13.39 -35.14
N VAL A 293 -5.38 -12.56 -34.10
CA VAL A 293 -6.54 -11.85 -33.53
C VAL A 293 -7.13 -10.86 -34.54
N ALA A 294 -6.28 -10.09 -35.23
CA ALA A 294 -6.72 -9.16 -36.27
C ALA A 294 -7.46 -9.88 -37.42
N GLN A 295 -6.98 -11.06 -37.82
CA GLN A 295 -7.62 -11.87 -38.85
C GLN A 295 -9.00 -12.37 -38.41
N GLN A 296 -9.15 -12.81 -37.16
CA GLN A 296 -10.47 -13.21 -36.64
C GLN A 296 -11.44 -12.03 -36.60
N MET A 297 -10.98 -10.85 -36.18
CA MET A 297 -11.79 -9.62 -36.23
C MET A 297 -12.19 -9.28 -37.67
N PHE A 298 -11.27 -9.39 -38.62
CA PHE A 298 -11.53 -9.13 -40.05
C PHE A 298 -12.64 -10.05 -40.58
N ASN A 299 -12.53 -11.36 -40.32
CA ASN A 299 -13.51 -12.34 -40.77
C ASN A 299 -14.92 -12.04 -40.22
N VAL A 300 -15.02 -11.62 -38.95
CA VAL A 300 -16.29 -11.22 -38.33
C VAL A 300 -16.87 -9.95 -38.97
N LEU A 301 -16.04 -8.94 -39.23
CA LEU A 301 -16.50 -7.70 -39.85
C LEU A 301 -17.00 -7.90 -41.29
N VAL A 302 -16.31 -8.74 -42.05
CA VAL A 302 -16.72 -9.10 -43.42
C VAL A 302 -18.01 -9.94 -43.40
N SER A 303 -18.15 -10.89 -42.47
CA SER A 303 -19.39 -11.68 -42.36
C SER A 303 -20.61 -10.84 -41.93
N GLN A 304 -20.39 -9.71 -41.26
CA GLN A 304 -21.40 -8.70 -40.94
C GLN A 304 -21.72 -7.75 -42.12
N GLY A 305 -21.16 -7.99 -43.30
CA GLY A 305 -21.46 -7.25 -44.52
C GLY A 305 -20.56 -6.04 -44.80
N ARG A 306 -19.47 -5.83 -44.04
CA ARG A 306 -18.50 -4.77 -44.37
C ARG A 306 -17.62 -5.15 -45.54
N SER A 307 -17.20 -4.17 -46.34
CA SER A 307 -16.21 -4.43 -47.38
C SER A 307 -14.84 -4.78 -46.77
N PRO A 308 -13.99 -5.57 -47.47
CA PRO A 308 -12.64 -5.86 -47.01
C PRO A 308 -11.81 -4.61 -46.69
N GLU A 309 -11.97 -3.54 -47.48
CA GLU A 309 -11.27 -2.27 -47.27
C GLU A 309 -11.73 -1.57 -45.98
N GLU A 310 -13.05 -1.55 -45.75
CA GLU A 310 -13.62 -0.97 -44.53
C GLU A 310 -13.24 -1.76 -43.29
N ALA A 311 -13.28 -3.10 -43.34
CA ALA A 311 -12.87 -3.96 -42.23
C ALA A 311 -11.41 -3.74 -41.84
N ARG A 312 -10.50 -3.66 -42.83
CA ARG A 312 -9.08 -3.34 -42.61
C ARG A 312 -8.92 -1.95 -41.99
N ARG A 313 -9.64 -0.95 -42.50
CA ARG A 313 -9.59 0.42 -41.98
C ARG A 313 -10.02 0.47 -40.50
N VAL A 314 -11.14 -0.17 -40.14
CA VAL A 314 -11.65 -0.20 -38.76
C VAL A 314 -10.61 -0.80 -37.81
N ILE A 315 -10.03 -1.95 -38.17
CA ILE A 315 -9.04 -2.61 -37.32
C ILE A 315 -7.79 -1.75 -37.19
N ARG A 316 -7.29 -1.13 -38.27
CA ARG A 316 -6.13 -0.21 -38.24
C ARG A 316 -6.33 1.02 -37.36
N THR A 317 -7.57 1.43 -37.12
CA THR A 317 -7.88 2.60 -36.28
C THR A 317 -8.30 2.24 -34.86
N THR A 318 -8.32 0.95 -34.51
CA THR A 318 -8.80 0.46 -33.20
C THR A 318 -7.60 0.08 -32.32
N GLN A 319 -7.53 0.62 -31.10
CA GLN A 319 -6.51 0.19 -30.13
C GLN A 319 -6.67 -1.29 -29.76
N PRO A 320 -5.56 -2.05 -29.63
CA PRO A 320 -4.16 -1.63 -29.76
C PRO A 320 -3.57 -1.75 -31.18
N PHE A 321 -4.35 -2.13 -32.19
CA PHE A 321 -3.86 -2.42 -33.55
C PHE A 321 -3.43 -1.18 -34.33
N ASP A 322 -3.87 0.02 -33.93
CA ASP A 322 -3.41 1.31 -34.45
C ASP A 322 -1.92 1.57 -34.19
N GLN A 323 -1.32 0.87 -33.23
CA GLN A 323 0.09 1.00 -32.87
C GLN A 323 0.99 -0.05 -33.52
N LEU A 324 0.42 -1.06 -34.18
CA LEU A 324 1.16 -2.16 -34.79
C LEU A 324 1.52 -1.86 -36.26
N ARG A 325 2.49 -2.59 -36.82
CA ARG A 325 2.94 -2.52 -38.22
C ARG A 325 3.07 -3.93 -38.81
N GLY A 326 3.15 -4.04 -40.14
CA GLY A 326 3.39 -5.31 -40.85
C GLY A 326 2.21 -6.28 -40.98
N PHE A 327 1.15 -6.15 -40.19
CA PHE A 327 0.04 -7.12 -40.09
C PHE A 327 -0.94 -7.22 -41.28
N TRP A 328 -0.89 -6.33 -42.27
CA TRP A 328 -1.79 -6.36 -43.45
C TRP A 328 -1.07 -6.67 -44.76
N THR A 329 0.18 -7.06 -44.68
CA THR A 329 1.09 -7.15 -45.83
C THR A 329 1.22 -8.58 -46.37
N ILE A 330 0.29 -9.47 -46.00
CA ILE A 330 0.24 -10.88 -46.40
C ILE A 330 -1.00 -11.09 -47.28
#